data_AF-A0A837GAT4-F1
#
_entry.id   AF-A0A837GAT4-F1
#
_cell.length_a   1.000
_cell.length_b   1.000
_cell.length_c   1.000
_cell.angle_alpha   90.00
_cell.angle_beta   90.00
_cell.angle_gamma   90.00
#
_symmetry.space_group_name_H-M   'P 1'
#
loop_
_entity.id
_entity.type
_entity.pdbx_description
1 polymer ?
#
loop_
_entity_poly.entity_id
_entity_poly.type
_entity_poly.pdbx_seq_one_letter_code
_entity_poly.pdbx_strand_id
1 'polypeptide(L)'
;MYECDYLKVDDYEEQPIELRVAKNKTKSIGSLSDYLLEQSALSDVFVRRNKSAQTNDLKFSDIRHLTLIDEVSIIKELSPVHTTQYSEATKEKSILRYLITGNDDSGLVAKPKKNIVDNRKGRLDVIKELIAFHKEELKEYDYCTKDKELPEASHELEQQIQRLELSVAKRNEYTESLYSQTRELESTIDSNWKEWKENESRLLSVRELLSRAELLNQHYENDVSRLEAIYETSGYFADLEIGTCPTCNHFFNENGHFDCNTEDIENINSASKAEILKIRGLVNELETTVKKLTLEETELNDLIQISKQKHLKYQAEQMESQSNKLKISLHKLEIFKKKLARCKQIKKLIERILDLCKKKSEYEVEINPGEGNYEYVDLSTTMMTDLCCSVKDLLTEWGYGEIDSVSFSESTSDLVINGKDRSLSGKGYRALSYAAFVVGLMQDCIKYKRGHSGIVLLDSPLCTLRSKHIERDSYSANDVIRDETKEKFYEAISKYKGMGQIIILDNDGPLEPKKLNLGFTEFTEDLKKGRYGFFPMNRDQSSIT
;
A
#
# COMPACT_ATOMS: atom_id res chain seq x y z
N MET A 1 47.34 -29.83 -25.57
CA MET A 1 48.20 -30.48 -26.59
C MET A 1 47.31 -30.57 -27.82
N TYR A 2 47.61 -29.85 -28.90
CA TYR A 2 46.69 -29.73 -30.04
C TYR A 2 46.42 -31.09 -30.67
N GLU A 3 45.17 -31.38 -30.99
CA GLU A 3 44.76 -32.65 -31.59
C GLU A 3 45.09 -32.72 -33.10
N CYS A 4 45.42 -31.58 -33.70
CA CYS A 4 45.91 -31.47 -35.06
C CYS A 4 47.07 -30.48 -35.18
N ASP A 5 47.95 -30.75 -36.16
CA ASP A 5 48.98 -29.80 -36.58
C ASP A 5 48.30 -28.59 -37.24
N TYR A 6 48.85 -27.38 -37.05
CA TYR A 6 48.33 -26.15 -37.66
C TYR A 6 48.10 -26.27 -39.18
N LEU A 7 49.01 -26.95 -39.88
CA LEU A 7 48.94 -27.15 -41.33
C LEU A 7 47.83 -28.12 -41.78
N LYS A 8 47.21 -28.83 -40.85
CA LYS A 8 46.15 -29.84 -41.08
C LYS A 8 44.82 -29.42 -40.45
N VAL A 9 44.71 -28.19 -39.95
CA VAL A 9 43.48 -27.68 -39.32
C VAL A 9 42.33 -27.66 -40.31
N ASP A 10 42.60 -27.33 -41.57
CA ASP A 10 41.58 -27.31 -42.64
C ASP A 10 41.06 -28.72 -42.99
N ASP A 11 41.86 -29.76 -42.70
CA ASP A 11 41.56 -31.17 -42.95
C ASP A 11 41.09 -31.90 -41.67
N TYR A 12 40.83 -31.18 -40.57
CA TYR A 12 40.45 -31.79 -39.31
C TYR A 12 39.02 -32.35 -39.37
N GLU A 13 38.85 -33.64 -39.02
CA GLU A 13 37.59 -34.36 -39.22
C GLU A 13 36.44 -33.89 -38.30
N GLU A 14 36.76 -33.25 -37.17
CA GLU A 14 35.76 -32.79 -36.22
C GLU A 14 35.17 -31.42 -36.59
N GLN A 15 33.87 -31.27 -36.37
CA GLN A 15 33.17 -30.00 -36.59
C GLN A 15 33.68 -28.92 -35.63
N PRO A 16 33.95 -27.69 -36.12
CA PRO A 16 34.45 -26.63 -35.28
C PRO A 16 33.41 -26.19 -34.24
N ILE A 17 33.88 -25.88 -33.03
CA ILE A 17 33.03 -25.28 -32.00
C ILE A 17 32.87 -23.79 -32.30
N GLU A 18 31.64 -23.36 -32.59
CA GLU A 18 31.33 -21.94 -32.77
C GLU A 18 31.22 -21.21 -31.42
N LEU A 19 32.06 -20.19 -31.21
CA LEU A 19 32.08 -19.38 -30.00
C LEU A 19 31.92 -17.90 -30.31
N ARG A 20 31.18 -17.18 -29.47
CA ARG A 20 31.03 -15.72 -29.59
C ARG A 20 32.20 -15.00 -28.94
N VAL A 21 32.83 -14.09 -29.68
CA VAL A 21 33.89 -13.20 -29.17
C VAL A 21 33.29 -11.84 -28.78
N ALA A 22 33.70 -11.31 -27.62
CA ALA A 22 33.28 -10.00 -27.09
C ALA A 22 31.76 -9.79 -26.96
N LYS A 23 30.97 -10.86 -26.89
CA LYS A 23 29.50 -10.85 -26.73
C LYS A 23 29.09 -11.92 -25.72
N ASN A 24 27.99 -11.68 -25.01
CA ASN A 24 27.42 -12.66 -24.09
C ASN A 24 26.95 -13.92 -24.84
N LYS A 25 26.94 -15.07 -24.16
CA LYS A 25 26.37 -16.31 -24.69
C LYS A 25 24.90 -16.13 -25.11
N THR A 26 24.46 -16.92 -26.08
CA THR A 26 23.04 -17.05 -26.48
C THR A 26 22.50 -18.39 -26.00
N LYS A 27 21.24 -18.71 -26.31
CA LYS A 27 20.68 -20.04 -26.03
C LYS A 27 21.37 -21.17 -26.81
N SER A 28 21.94 -20.87 -27.98
CA SER A 28 22.52 -21.88 -28.90
C SER A 28 24.04 -21.81 -29.05
N ILE A 29 24.66 -20.65 -28.80
CA ILE A 29 26.11 -20.43 -29.01
C ILE A 29 26.73 -19.85 -27.74
N GLY A 30 27.76 -20.53 -27.21
CA GLY A 30 28.54 -20.12 -26.04
C GLY A 30 29.44 -18.90 -26.30
N SER A 31 30.06 -18.35 -25.25
CA SER A 31 31.05 -17.28 -25.39
C SER A 31 32.47 -17.82 -25.24
N LEU A 32 33.43 -17.19 -25.90
CA LEU A 32 34.85 -17.54 -25.77
C LEU A 32 35.35 -17.40 -24.31
N SER A 33 34.84 -16.40 -23.57
CA SER A 33 35.19 -16.22 -22.16
C SER A 33 34.73 -17.41 -21.32
N ASP A 34 33.48 -17.87 -21.50
CA ASP A 34 32.94 -19.00 -20.73
C ASP A 34 33.71 -20.29 -21.04
N TYR A 35 33.99 -20.53 -22.32
CA TYR A 35 34.78 -21.68 -22.76
C TYR A 35 36.18 -21.69 -22.13
N LEU A 36 36.88 -20.56 -22.16
CA LEU A 36 38.22 -20.47 -21.56
C LEU A 36 38.20 -20.62 -20.03
N LEU A 37 37.16 -20.12 -19.35
CA LEU A 37 36.99 -20.35 -17.91
C LEU A 37 36.76 -21.83 -17.60
N GLU A 38 35.94 -22.51 -18.40
CA GLU A 38 35.69 -23.95 -18.26
C GLU A 38 36.96 -24.77 -18.42
N GLN A 39 37.75 -24.49 -19.47
CA GLN A 39 39.05 -25.13 -19.69
C GLN A 39 40.07 -24.81 -18.57
N SER A 40 39.88 -23.70 -17.86
CA SER A 40 40.75 -23.26 -16.76
C SER A 40 40.26 -23.71 -15.38
N ALA A 41 39.15 -24.45 -15.28
CA ALA A 41 38.47 -24.77 -14.02
C ALA A 41 38.08 -23.52 -13.18
N LEU A 42 37.60 -22.47 -13.86
CA LEU A 42 37.21 -21.17 -13.31
C LEU A 42 35.74 -20.82 -13.60
N SER A 43 34.92 -21.82 -13.96
CA SER A 43 33.47 -21.64 -14.18
C SER A 43 32.72 -21.40 -12.88
N ASP A 44 31.62 -20.65 -12.97
CA ASP A 44 30.67 -20.37 -11.87
C ASP A 44 31.31 -19.72 -10.62
N VAL A 45 32.41 -18.98 -10.81
CA VAL A 45 33.11 -18.26 -9.74
C VAL A 45 32.56 -16.86 -9.59
N PHE A 46 32.19 -16.50 -8.35
CA PHE A 46 31.78 -15.14 -8.01
C PHE A 46 32.89 -14.37 -7.32
N VAL A 47 33.14 -13.14 -7.75
CA VAL A 47 34.17 -12.25 -7.19
C VAL A 47 33.57 -10.94 -6.68
N ARG A 48 34.01 -10.50 -5.50
CA ARG A 48 33.55 -9.27 -4.87
C ARG A 48 33.98 -8.05 -5.68
N ARG A 49 33.01 -7.28 -6.18
CA ARG A 49 33.21 -6.03 -6.91
C ARG A 49 33.62 -4.86 -6.02
N ASN A 50 33.03 -4.73 -4.82
CA ASN A 50 33.24 -3.54 -3.98
C ASN A 50 33.14 -3.83 -2.47
N LYS A 51 33.46 -2.82 -1.66
CA LYS A 51 33.37 -2.87 -0.19
C LYS A 51 31.95 -3.06 0.35
N SER A 52 30.92 -2.93 -0.49
CA SER A 52 29.51 -3.19 -0.13
C SER A 52 29.11 -4.65 -0.36
N ALA A 53 30.08 -5.54 -0.56
CA ALA A 53 29.87 -6.98 -0.76
C ALA A 53 29.00 -7.33 -1.99
N GLN A 54 28.96 -6.43 -2.99
CA GLN A 54 28.38 -6.76 -4.29
C GLN A 54 29.33 -7.68 -5.05
N THR A 55 28.79 -8.71 -5.69
CA THR A 55 29.55 -9.71 -6.46
C THR A 55 29.26 -9.58 -7.95
N ASN A 56 30.22 -10.05 -8.77
CA ASN A 56 30.10 -10.22 -10.21
C ASN A 56 30.58 -11.63 -10.57
N ASP A 57 30.09 -12.16 -11.69
CA ASP A 57 30.68 -13.35 -12.32
C ASP A 57 32.12 -13.06 -12.76
N LEU A 58 33.02 -14.01 -12.52
CA LEU A 58 34.38 -13.98 -13.04
C LEU A 58 34.37 -14.06 -14.57
N LYS A 59 35.16 -13.22 -15.24
CA LYS A 59 35.39 -13.30 -16.69
C LYS A 59 36.83 -13.65 -16.97
N PHE A 60 37.09 -14.34 -18.08
CA PHE A 60 38.47 -14.69 -18.46
C PHE A 60 39.35 -13.45 -18.67
N SER A 61 38.74 -12.33 -19.11
CA SER A 61 39.45 -11.04 -19.22
C SER A 61 40.02 -10.54 -17.90
N ASP A 62 39.42 -10.94 -16.77
CA ASP A 62 39.83 -10.48 -15.43
C ASP A 62 41.09 -11.18 -14.92
N ILE A 63 41.47 -12.32 -15.51
CA ILE A 63 42.72 -13.06 -15.17
C ILE A 63 43.78 -12.95 -16.27
N ARG A 64 43.48 -12.27 -17.37
CA ARG A 64 44.38 -12.17 -18.53
C ARG A 64 45.71 -11.53 -18.17
N HIS A 65 45.71 -10.50 -17.31
CA HIS A 65 46.94 -9.83 -16.86
C HIS A 65 47.76 -10.65 -15.86
N LEU A 66 47.25 -11.80 -15.40
CA LEU A 66 47.97 -12.74 -14.54
C LEU A 66 48.50 -13.94 -15.33
N THR A 67 48.39 -13.92 -16.67
CA THR A 67 48.76 -15.05 -17.53
C THR A 67 49.48 -14.59 -18.79
N LEU A 68 49.08 -13.45 -19.36
CA LEU A 68 49.68 -12.86 -20.56
C LEU A 68 50.30 -11.51 -20.20
N ILE A 69 51.63 -11.47 -20.08
CA ILE A 69 52.36 -10.29 -19.62
C ILE A 69 53.14 -9.69 -20.78
N ASP A 70 52.82 -8.44 -21.13
CA ASP A 70 53.55 -7.65 -22.13
C ASP A 70 54.80 -6.96 -21.55
N GLU A 71 55.70 -6.53 -22.45
CA GLU A 71 56.96 -5.85 -22.09
C GLU A 71 56.73 -4.61 -21.21
N VAL A 72 55.64 -3.88 -21.45
CA VAL A 72 55.32 -2.66 -20.70
C VAL A 72 54.88 -3.00 -19.28
N SER A 73 54.14 -4.08 -19.09
CA SER A 73 53.54 -4.46 -17.80
C SER A 73 54.53 -5.15 -16.88
N ILE A 74 55.41 -5.99 -17.43
CA ILE A 74 56.39 -6.75 -16.63
C ILE A 74 57.34 -5.82 -15.86
N ILE A 75 57.66 -4.64 -16.42
CA ILE A 75 58.55 -3.64 -15.80
C ILE A 75 57.83 -2.64 -14.88
N LYS A 76 56.49 -2.69 -14.70
CA LYS A 76 55.76 -1.66 -13.93
C LYS A 76 56.09 -1.69 -12.44
N GLU A 77 56.01 -0.51 -11.80
CA GLU A 77 56.04 -0.37 -10.33
C GLU A 77 54.75 -0.89 -9.69
N LEU A 78 53.63 -0.82 -10.44
CA LEU A 78 52.34 -1.35 -10.01
C LEU A 78 52.43 -2.86 -9.78
N SER A 79 51.76 -3.31 -8.71
CA SER A 79 51.67 -4.74 -8.37
C SER A 79 51.24 -5.62 -9.54
N PRO A 80 51.78 -6.84 -9.68
CA PRO A 80 51.28 -7.85 -10.60
C PRO A 80 49.79 -8.15 -10.43
N VAL A 81 49.24 -7.95 -9.23
CA VAL A 81 47.84 -8.20 -8.90
C VAL A 81 46.90 -7.21 -9.59
N HIS A 82 47.35 -5.97 -9.78
CA HIS A 82 46.50 -4.84 -10.14
C HIS A 82 46.61 -4.47 -11.61
N THR A 83 45.48 -4.21 -12.25
CA THR A 83 45.44 -3.48 -13.52
C THR A 83 45.47 -1.97 -13.25
N THR A 84 45.65 -1.15 -14.29
CA THR A 84 45.72 0.31 -14.15
C THR A 84 44.38 0.96 -13.73
N GLN A 85 43.31 0.19 -13.58
CA GLN A 85 41.97 0.70 -13.25
C GLN A 85 41.70 0.64 -11.73
N TYR A 86 41.90 1.76 -11.03
CA TYR A 86 41.72 1.85 -9.57
C TYR A 86 40.34 1.38 -9.04
N SER A 87 39.29 1.45 -9.86
CA SER A 87 37.94 1.01 -9.46
C SER A 87 37.80 -0.52 -9.36
N GLU A 88 38.72 -1.29 -9.95
CA GLU A 88 38.68 -2.76 -9.97
C GLU A 88 39.57 -3.40 -8.89
N ALA A 89 40.35 -2.61 -8.13
CA ALA A 89 41.30 -3.12 -7.15
C ALA A 89 40.67 -4.07 -6.11
N THR A 90 39.40 -3.85 -5.72
CA THR A 90 38.70 -4.77 -4.80
C THR A 90 38.38 -6.10 -5.47
N LYS A 91 38.02 -6.07 -6.75
CA LYS A 91 37.72 -7.25 -7.56
C LYS A 91 38.98 -8.06 -7.83
N GLU A 92 40.08 -7.40 -8.18
CA GLU A 92 41.38 -8.03 -8.45
C GLU A 92 41.95 -8.75 -7.22
N LYS A 93 41.85 -8.15 -6.02
CA LYS A 93 42.23 -8.83 -4.77
C LYS A 93 41.36 -10.06 -4.51
N SER A 94 40.06 -9.96 -4.76
CA SER A 94 39.13 -11.09 -4.64
C SER A 94 39.46 -12.22 -5.62
N ILE A 95 39.82 -11.89 -6.86
CA ILE A 95 40.28 -12.85 -7.88
C ILE A 95 41.55 -13.56 -7.40
N LEU A 96 42.57 -12.82 -6.95
CA LEU A 96 43.80 -13.44 -6.46
C LEU A 96 43.55 -14.31 -5.23
N ARG A 97 42.72 -13.85 -4.30
CA ARG A 97 42.28 -14.64 -3.14
C ARG A 97 41.64 -15.95 -3.59
N TYR A 98 40.77 -15.91 -4.60
CA TYR A 98 40.16 -17.11 -5.15
C TYR A 98 41.21 -18.04 -5.77
N LEU A 99 42.13 -17.54 -6.60
CA LEU A 99 43.19 -18.36 -7.20
C LEU A 99 44.08 -19.05 -6.15
N ILE A 100 44.34 -18.39 -5.03
CA ILE A 100 45.24 -18.88 -3.97
C ILE A 100 44.51 -19.67 -2.89
N THR A 101 43.20 -19.52 -2.70
CA THR A 101 42.47 -20.24 -1.64
C THR A 101 41.46 -21.25 -2.17
N GLY A 102 40.94 -21.04 -3.38
CA GLY A 102 39.83 -21.79 -3.97
C GLY A 102 38.44 -21.33 -3.49
N ASN A 103 38.37 -20.36 -2.57
CA ASN A 103 37.11 -19.90 -1.99
C ASN A 103 36.63 -18.61 -2.67
N ASP A 104 35.45 -18.66 -3.26
CA ASP A 104 34.85 -17.54 -3.99
C ASP A 104 34.03 -16.62 -3.05
N ASP A 105 33.28 -15.67 -3.62
CA ASP A 105 32.45 -14.72 -2.88
C ASP A 105 30.93 -15.02 -3.02
N SER A 106 30.54 -16.22 -3.45
CA SER A 106 29.14 -16.60 -3.70
C SER A 106 28.23 -16.44 -2.46
N GLY A 107 28.77 -16.61 -1.25
CA GLY A 107 28.03 -16.48 0.02
C GLY A 107 27.81 -15.05 0.53
N LEU A 108 28.26 -14.01 -0.18
CA LEU A 108 28.14 -12.62 0.27
C LEU A 108 26.77 -12.01 -0.05
N VAL A 109 26.23 -11.25 0.90
CA VAL A 109 25.00 -10.47 0.70
C VAL A 109 25.34 -8.99 0.58
N ALA A 110 24.97 -8.38 -0.55
CA ALA A 110 25.23 -6.98 -0.81
C ALA A 110 24.52 -6.08 0.21
N LYS A 111 25.24 -5.11 0.77
CA LYS A 111 24.64 -4.09 1.64
C LYS A 111 23.65 -3.23 0.83
N PRO A 112 22.47 -2.89 1.39
CA PRO A 112 21.56 -1.97 0.74
C PRO A 112 22.22 -0.60 0.50
N LYS A 113 21.92 0.03 -0.64
CA LYS A 113 22.51 1.33 -1.01
C LYS A 113 22.14 2.39 0.03
N LYS A 114 23.10 3.22 0.44
CA LYS A 114 22.94 4.30 1.44
C LYS A 114 21.71 5.19 1.19
N ASN A 115 21.48 5.60 -0.06
CA ASN A 115 20.33 6.45 -0.43
C ASN A 115 18.96 5.79 -0.14
N ILE A 116 18.87 4.46 -0.22
CA ILE A 116 17.65 3.71 0.08
C ILE A 116 17.43 3.68 1.60
N VAL A 117 18.51 3.49 2.37
CA VAL A 117 18.47 3.53 3.83
C VAL A 117 18.06 4.92 4.34
N ASP A 118 18.63 5.99 3.78
CA ASP A 118 18.32 7.37 4.17
C ASP A 118 16.86 7.76 3.81
N ASN A 119 16.36 7.36 2.63
CA ASN A 119 14.95 7.57 2.26
C ASN A 119 14.00 6.84 3.21
N ARG A 120 14.32 5.59 3.57
CA ARG A 120 13.53 4.78 4.49
C ARG A 120 13.54 5.35 5.91
N LYS A 121 14.68 5.89 6.39
CA LYS A 121 14.75 6.62 7.67
C LYS A 121 13.84 7.86 7.67
N GLY A 122 13.85 8.65 6.60
CA GLY A 122 12.94 9.79 6.48
C GLY A 122 11.45 9.39 6.55
N ARG A 123 11.07 8.29 5.89
CA ARG A 123 9.69 7.75 6.00
C ARG A 123 9.36 7.26 7.41
N LEU A 124 10.32 6.62 8.09
CA LEU A 124 10.16 6.16 9.46
C LEU A 124 9.88 7.32 10.41
N ASP A 125 10.57 8.45 10.25
CA ASP A 125 10.38 9.61 11.12
C ASP A 125 9.01 10.27 10.92
N VAL A 126 8.52 10.37 9.67
CA VAL A 126 7.13 10.79 9.40
C VAL A 126 6.11 9.86 10.06
N ILE A 127 6.34 8.53 10.02
CA ILE A 127 5.45 7.57 10.69
C ILE A 127 5.44 7.79 12.21
N LYS A 128 6.59 8.07 12.83
CA LYS A 128 6.65 8.37 14.27
C LYS A 128 5.88 9.65 14.62
N GLU A 129 6.00 10.70 13.80
CA GLU A 129 5.25 11.95 13.98
C GLU A 129 3.74 11.71 13.87
N LEU A 130 3.28 10.94 12.87
CA LEU A 130 1.87 10.58 12.72
C LEU A 130 1.32 9.76 13.89
N ILE A 131 2.13 8.83 14.42
CA ILE A 131 1.76 8.08 15.63
C ILE A 131 1.63 9.04 16.83
N ALA A 132 2.56 9.99 16.99
CA ALA A 132 2.50 10.97 18.06
C ALA A 132 1.25 11.87 17.95
N PHE A 133 0.95 12.35 16.74
CA PHE A 133 -0.24 13.16 16.44
C PHE A 133 -1.54 12.41 16.82
N HIS A 134 -1.73 11.17 16.34
CA HIS A 134 -2.94 10.41 16.66
C HIS A 134 -3.04 10.04 18.16
N LYS A 135 -1.91 9.90 18.86
CA LYS A 135 -1.90 9.73 20.32
C LYS A 135 -2.31 11.01 21.05
N GLU A 136 -1.98 12.19 20.54
CA GLU A 136 -2.47 13.46 21.07
C GLU A 136 -3.98 13.60 20.86
N GLU A 137 -4.48 13.27 19.66
CA GLU A 137 -5.94 13.23 19.42
C GLU A 137 -6.67 12.28 20.39
N LEU A 138 -6.08 11.12 20.73
CA LEU A 138 -6.66 10.21 21.72
C LEU A 138 -6.75 10.83 23.13
N LYS A 139 -5.78 11.67 23.52
CA LYS A 139 -5.81 12.37 24.82
C LYS A 139 -6.96 13.36 24.90
N GLU A 140 -7.35 13.99 23.80
CA GLU A 140 -8.53 14.88 23.76
C GLU A 140 -9.84 14.14 24.10
N TYR A 141 -9.86 12.81 23.90
CA TYR A 141 -10.97 11.95 24.29
C TYR A 141 -10.81 11.33 25.69
N ASP A 142 -9.91 11.84 26.54
CA ASP A 142 -9.53 11.28 27.84
C ASP A 142 -9.13 9.80 27.76
N TYR A 143 -8.60 9.36 26.61
CA TYR A 143 -8.25 7.97 26.38
C TYR A 143 -6.72 7.79 26.40
N CYS A 144 -6.21 7.29 27.52
CA CYS A 144 -4.78 7.04 27.74
C CYS A 144 -4.54 5.55 27.98
N THR A 145 -3.90 4.87 27.03
CA THR A 145 -3.52 3.45 27.12
C THR A 145 -2.09 3.26 26.64
N LYS A 146 -1.41 2.22 27.14
CA LYS A 146 -0.06 1.88 26.69
C LYS A 146 -0.14 1.19 25.33
N ASP A 147 0.90 1.35 24.51
CA ASP A 147 0.96 0.81 23.14
C ASP A 147 0.69 -0.70 23.07
N LYS A 148 1.13 -1.46 24.09
CA LYS A 148 0.93 -2.92 24.16
C LYS A 148 -0.52 -3.33 24.45
N GLU A 149 -1.30 -2.44 25.04
CA GLU A 149 -2.68 -2.68 25.46
C GLU A 149 -3.68 -2.18 24.40
N LEU A 150 -3.24 -1.40 23.39
CA LEU A 150 -4.07 -0.88 22.30
C LEU A 150 -4.88 -1.94 21.54
N PRO A 151 -4.35 -3.15 21.24
CA PRO A 151 -5.14 -4.19 20.57
C PRO A 151 -6.32 -4.68 21.41
N GLU A 152 -6.10 -4.89 22.71
CA GLU A 152 -7.13 -5.33 23.66
C GLU A 152 -8.17 -4.23 23.87
N ALA A 153 -7.71 -2.99 24.08
CA ALA A 153 -8.53 -1.78 24.12
C ALA A 153 -9.45 -1.63 22.89
N SER A 154 -8.92 -1.86 21.68
CA SER A 154 -9.71 -1.83 20.44
C SER A 154 -10.82 -2.88 20.44
N HIS A 155 -10.53 -4.08 20.93
CA HIS A 155 -11.51 -5.17 21.03
C HIS A 155 -12.60 -4.86 22.06
N GLU A 156 -12.24 -4.32 23.23
CA GLU A 156 -13.22 -3.89 24.24
C GLU A 156 -14.14 -2.77 23.72
N LEU A 157 -13.58 -1.80 22.99
CA LEU A 157 -14.34 -0.73 22.36
C LEU A 157 -15.30 -1.27 21.30
N GLU A 158 -14.90 -2.28 20.51
CA GLU A 158 -15.79 -2.96 19.56
C GLU A 158 -17.00 -3.58 20.27
N GLN A 159 -16.78 -4.32 21.36
CA GLN A 159 -17.87 -4.88 22.15
C GLN A 159 -18.76 -3.79 22.77
N GLN A 160 -18.18 -2.66 23.18
CA GLN A 160 -18.95 -1.52 23.69
C GLN A 160 -19.79 -0.86 22.59
N ILE A 161 -19.23 -0.68 21.39
CA ILE A 161 -19.91 -0.14 20.21
C ILE A 161 -21.11 -1.03 19.87
N GLN A 162 -20.94 -2.34 19.79
CA GLN A 162 -22.03 -3.29 19.49
C GLN A 162 -23.16 -3.21 20.53
N ARG A 163 -22.81 -3.15 21.83
CA ARG A 163 -23.81 -2.97 22.91
C ARG A 163 -24.55 -1.64 22.79
N LEU A 164 -23.86 -0.56 22.44
CA LEU A 164 -24.45 0.76 22.24
C LEU A 164 -25.35 0.80 21.00
N GLU A 165 -24.96 0.16 19.89
CA GLU A 165 -25.76 0.06 18.67
C GLU A 165 -27.07 -0.68 18.93
N LEU A 166 -27.02 -1.81 19.62
CA LEU A 166 -28.21 -2.54 20.06
C LEU A 166 -29.10 -1.68 20.97
N SER A 167 -28.49 -0.90 21.88
CA SER A 167 -29.23 0.01 22.78
C SER A 167 -29.89 1.16 22.02
N VAL A 168 -29.23 1.70 21.00
CA VAL A 168 -29.79 2.74 20.11
C VAL A 168 -30.93 2.18 19.27
N ALA A 169 -30.77 0.98 18.68
CA ALA A 169 -31.80 0.33 17.88
C ALA A 169 -33.08 0.09 18.71
N LYS A 170 -32.96 -0.57 19.87
CA LYS A 170 -34.09 -0.80 20.79
C LYS A 170 -34.77 0.51 21.22
N ARG A 171 -34.00 1.58 21.43
CA ARG A 171 -34.55 2.88 21.83
C ARG A 171 -35.23 3.60 20.66
N ASN A 172 -34.73 3.47 19.44
CA ASN A 172 -35.42 3.94 18.23
C ASN A 172 -36.78 3.25 18.07
N GLU A 173 -36.81 1.92 18.13
CA GLU A 173 -38.08 1.13 18.07
C GLU A 173 -39.07 1.59 19.14
N TYR A 174 -38.61 1.76 20.38
CA TYR A 174 -39.46 2.29 21.46
C TYR A 174 -39.96 3.71 21.15
N THR A 175 -39.12 4.57 20.58
CA THR A 175 -39.51 5.95 20.21
C THR A 175 -40.52 5.96 19.07
N GLU A 176 -40.35 5.11 18.07
CA GLU A 176 -41.32 4.92 16.98
C GLU A 176 -42.67 4.42 17.50
N SER A 177 -42.66 3.50 18.47
CA SER A 177 -43.89 3.05 19.14
C SER A 177 -44.60 4.19 19.86
N LEU A 178 -43.87 5.08 20.54
CA LEU A 178 -44.45 6.27 21.18
C LEU A 178 -45.05 7.25 20.15
N TYR A 179 -44.39 7.45 19.01
CA TYR A 179 -44.94 8.26 17.91
C TYR A 179 -46.20 7.64 17.32
N SER A 180 -46.29 6.31 17.19
CA SER A 180 -47.52 5.64 16.75
C SER A 180 -48.67 5.84 17.75
N GLN A 181 -48.42 5.62 19.05
CA GLN A 181 -49.41 5.85 20.10
C GLN A 181 -49.88 7.31 20.15
N THR A 182 -48.98 8.25 19.94
CA THR A 182 -49.31 9.68 19.93
C THR A 182 -50.22 10.03 18.76
N ARG A 183 -49.98 9.46 17.57
CA ARG A 183 -50.85 9.63 16.40
C ARG A 183 -52.24 9.02 16.59
N GLU A 184 -52.32 7.86 17.22
CA GLU A 184 -53.62 7.24 17.55
C GLU A 184 -54.41 8.08 18.55
N LEU A 185 -53.74 8.64 19.57
CA LEU A 185 -54.34 9.57 20.51
C LEU A 185 -54.83 10.85 19.82
N GLU A 186 -54.02 11.45 18.94
CA GLU A 186 -54.41 12.63 18.15
C GLU A 186 -55.67 12.37 17.31
N SER A 187 -55.70 11.25 16.57
CA SER A 187 -56.89 10.87 15.80
C SER A 187 -58.13 10.66 16.68
N THR A 188 -57.95 10.12 17.88
CA THR A 188 -59.04 9.89 18.84
C THR A 188 -59.54 11.21 19.43
N ILE A 189 -58.63 12.14 19.75
CA ILE A 189 -58.95 13.48 20.25
C ILE A 189 -59.76 14.25 19.21
N ASP A 190 -59.34 14.23 17.95
CA ASP A 190 -60.00 14.90 16.84
C ASP A 190 -61.40 14.32 16.58
N SER A 191 -61.54 12.99 16.61
CA SER A 191 -62.85 12.33 16.44
C SER A 191 -63.84 12.73 17.54
N ASN A 192 -63.41 12.69 18.81
CA ASN A 192 -64.28 13.08 19.93
C ASN A 192 -64.60 14.58 19.91
N TRP A 193 -63.66 15.43 19.49
CA TRP A 193 -63.91 16.87 19.34
C TRP A 193 -64.94 17.15 18.24
N LYS A 194 -64.83 16.46 17.11
CA LYS A 194 -65.77 16.59 15.99
C LYS A 194 -67.17 16.15 16.41
N GLU A 195 -67.29 14.98 17.03
CA GLU A 195 -68.58 14.48 17.55
C GLU A 195 -69.18 15.44 18.59
N TRP A 196 -68.36 15.96 19.50
CA TRP A 196 -68.81 16.98 20.45
C TRP A 196 -69.36 18.22 19.73
N LYS A 197 -68.66 18.76 18.74
CA LYS A 197 -69.06 19.98 18.03
C LYS A 197 -70.27 19.79 17.13
N GLU A 198 -70.40 18.64 16.48
CA GLU A 198 -71.57 18.28 15.68
C GLU A 198 -72.82 18.18 16.56
N ASN A 199 -72.72 17.49 17.71
CA ASN A 199 -73.83 17.39 18.66
C ASN A 199 -74.19 18.75 19.29
N GLU A 200 -73.20 19.58 19.63
CA GLU A 200 -73.43 20.94 20.13
C GLU A 200 -74.14 21.82 19.10
N SER A 201 -73.76 21.72 17.82
CA SER A 201 -74.45 22.41 16.73
C SER A 201 -75.88 21.91 16.53
N ARG A 202 -76.11 20.59 16.64
CA ARG A 202 -77.46 20.02 16.54
C ARG A 202 -78.33 20.45 17.72
N LEU A 203 -77.77 20.48 18.93
CA LEU A 203 -78.45 20.92 20.14
C LEU A 203 -78.93 22.38 20.02
N LEU A 204 -78.12 23.26 19.45
CA LEU A 204 -78.53 24.64 19.16
C LEU A 204 -79.74 24.70 18.21
N SER A 205 -79.72 23.90 17.14
CA SER A 205 -80.83 23.81 16.19
C SER A 205 -82.10 23.25 16.85
N VAL A 206 -81.98 22.21 17.67
CA VAL A 206 -83.13 21.61 18.40
C VAL A 206 -83.74 22.63 19.37
N ARG A 207 -82.92 23.37 20.12
CA ARG A 207 -83.40 24.43 21.03
C ARG A 207 -84.12 25.56 20.29
N GLU A 208 -83.60 25.95 19.12
CA GLU A 208 -84.27 26.93 18.28
C GLU A 208 -85.64 26.41 17.78
N LEU A 209 -85.71 25.15 17.34
CA LEU A 209 -86.96 24.53 16.91
C LEU A 209 -87.97 24.42 18.06
N LEU A 210 -87.54 24.08 19.27
CA LEU A 210 -88.39 24.06 20.47
C LEU A 210 -88.93 25.44 20.80
N SER A 211 -88.10 26.48 20.77
CA SER A 211 -88.53 27.87 20.99
C SER A 211 -89.54 28.33 19.92
N ARG A 212 -89.32 27.98 18.66
CA ARG A 212 -90.27 28.27 17.58
C ARG A 212 -91.58 27.50 17.74
N ALA A 213 -91.53 26.24 18.18
CA ALA A 213 -92.71 25.44 18.46
C ALA A 213 -93.54 26.03 19.61
N GLU A 214 -92.90 26.55 20.65
CA GLU A 214 -93.58 27.23 21.75
C GLU A 214 -94.34 28.48 21.27
N LEU A 215 -93.69 29.33 20.45
CA LEU A 215 -94.32 30.50 19.84
C LEU A 215 -95.49 30.11 18.92
N LEU A 216 -95.34 29.05 18.13
CA LEU A 216 -96.40 28.54 17.26
C LEU A 216 -97.60 28.03 18.08
N ASN A 217 -97.35 27.34 19.20
CA ASN A 217 -98.42 26.89 20.08
C ASN A 217 -99.19 28.07 20.69
N GLN A 218 -98.49 29.12 21.13
CA GLN A 218 -99.12 30.36 21.62
C GLN A 218 -99.98 31.03 20.53
N HIS A 219 -99.54 31.00 19.27
CA HIS A 219 -100.32 31.51 18.15
C HIS A 219 -101.61 30.69 17.94
N TYR A 220 -101.51 29.35 17.99
CA TYR A 220 -102.69 28.48 17.88
C TYR A 220 -103.68 28.70 19.02
N GLU A 221 -103.22 28.84 20.26
CA GLU A 221 -104.10 29.13 21.41
C GLU A 221 -104.81 30.47 21.26
N ASN A 222 -104.11 31.51 20.80
CA ASN A 222 -104.71 32.81 20.51
C ASN A 222 -105.72 32.74 19.36
N ASP A 223 -105.43 31.98 18.31
CA ASP A 223 -106.35 31.79 17.19
C ASP A 223 -107.60 31.00 17.60
N VAL A 224 -107.46 29.95 18.41
CA VAL A 224 -108.59 29.22 18.98
C VAL A 224 -109.43 30.16 19.84
N SER A 225 -108.81 30.92 20.75
CA SER A 225 -109.52 31.88 21.61
C SER A 225 -110.27 32.93 20.78
N ARG A 226 -109.66 33.43 19.70
CA ARG A 226 -110.29 34.38 18.78
C ARG A 226 -111.48 33.77 18.04
N LEU A 227 -111.35 32.53 17.55
CA LEU A 227 -112.43 31.82 16.86
C LEU A 227 -113.57 31.44 17.82
N GLU A 228 -113.25 31.06 19.07
CA GLU A 228 -114.23 30.81 20.13
C GLU A 228 -115.00 32.10 20.47
N ALA A 229 -114.32 33.23 20.61
CA ALA A 229 -114.97 34.52 20.80
C ALA A 229 -115.88 34.91 19.63
N ILE A 230 -115.45 34.67 18.38
CA ILE A 230 -116.28 34.88 17.19
C ILE A 230 -117.52 33.99 17.26
N TYR A 231 -117.33 32.70 17.53
CA TYR A 231 -118.40 31.69 17.61
C TYR A 231 -119.42 31.96 18.73
N GLU A 232 -118.95 32.38 19.91
CA GLU A 232 -119.84 32.77 21.01
C GLU A 232 -120.60 34.05 20.68
N THR A 233 -119.90 35.06 20.15
CA THR A 233 -120.49 36.35 19.79
C THR A 233 -121.56 36.20 18.71
N SER A 234 -121.31 35.41 17.66
CA SER A 234 -122.33 35.11 16.64
C SER A 234 -123.52 34.33 17.20
N GLY A 235 -123.30 33.45 18.18
CA GLY A 235 -124.39 32.80 18.94
C GLY A 235 -125.26 33.82 19.68
N TYR A 236 -124.64 34.70 20.47
CA TYR A 236 -125.37 35.76 21.19
C TYR A 236 -126.05 36.76 20.24
N PHE A 237 -125.45 37.07 19.09
CA PHE A 237 -126.08 37.90 18.05
C PHE A 237 -127.32 37.25 17.44
N ALA A 238 -127.34 35.92 17.29
CA ALA A 238 -128.53 35.21 16.83
C ALA A 238 -129.68 35.24 17.87
N ASP A 239 -129.34 35.25 19.16
CA ASP A 239 -130.30 35.28 20.27
C ASP A 239 -130.74 36.71 20.68
N LEU A 240 -130.14 37.75 20.10
CA LEU A 240 -130.44 39.15 20.39
C LEU A 240 -131.80 39.54 19.79
N GLU A 241 -132.81 39.67 20.64
CA GLU A 241 -134.11 40.23 20.26
C GLU A 241 -133.98 41.73 19.93
N ILE A 242 -134.51 42.13 18.77
CA ILE A 242 -134.59 43.54 18.39
C ILE A 242 -135.62 44.24 19.29
N GLY A 243 -135.12 44.90 20.34
CA GLY A 243 -135.94 45.60 21.33
C GLY A 243 -136.09 47.11 21.07
N THR A 244 -136.52 47.83 22.11
CA THR A 244 -136.48 49.31 22.16
C THR A 244 -135.11 49.80 22.59
N CYS A 245 -134.60 50.87 21.98
CA CYS A 245 -133.37 51.53 22.40
C CYS A 245 -133.44 51.92 23.89
N PRO A 246 -132.53 51.42 24.75
CA PRO A 246 -132.60 51.66 26.20
C PRO A 246 -132.36 53.13 26.59
N THR A 247 -131.89 53.96 25.66
CA THR A 247 -131.56 55.37 25.90
C THR A 247 -132.66 56.33 25.46
N CYS A 248 -133.34 56.06 24.34
CA CYS A 248 -134.37 56.93 23.78
C CYS A 248 -135.74 56.28 23.62
N ASN A 249 -135.89 55.01 24.04
CA ASN A 249 -137.10 54.20 23.95
C ASN A 249 -137.68 54.05 22.54
N HIS A 250 -136.90 54.34 21.50
CA HIS A 250 -137.33 54.14 20.11
C HIS A 250 -137.30 52.64 19.76
N PHE A 251 -138.42 52.13 19.23
CA PHE A 251 -138.51 50.74 18.77
C PHE A 251 -137.75 50.60 17.44
N PHE A 252 -136.78 49.70 17.39
CA PHE A 252 -136.09 49.39 16.14
C PHE A 252 -137.04 48.59 15.25
N ASN A 253 -137.47 49.18 14.13
CA ASN A 253 -138.33 48.50 13.16
C ASN A 253 -137.47 47.71 12.16
N GLU A 254 -137.88 46.49 11.83
CA GLU A 254 -137.18 45.58 10.91
C GLU A 254 -137.09 46.10 9.45
N ASN A 255 -137.70 47.26 9.15
CA ASN A 255 -137.90 47.82 7.82
C ASN A 255 -136.65 48.48 7.20
N GLY A 256 -135.47 47.88 7.39
CA GLY A 256 -134.20 48.34 6.82
C GLY A 256 -133.14 47.26 6.58
N HIS A 257 -133.41 46.00 6.92
CA HIS A 257 -132.43 44.90 6.86
C HIS A 257 -132.63 43.96 5.64
N PHE A 258 -132.85 44.52 4.44
CA PHE A 258 -133.12 43.72 3.23
C PHE A 258 -131.93 42.87 2.73
N ASP A 259 -130.70 43.16 3.16
CA ASP A 259 -129.48 42.47 2.72
C ASP A 259 -128.80 41.63 3.82
N CYS A 260 -129.39 41.46 5.01
CA CYS A 260 -128.82 40.61 6.05
C CYS A 260 -129.35 39.17 5.94
N ASN A 261 -128.51 38.27 5.44
CA ASN A 261 -128.81 36.84 5.34
C ASN A 261 -128.42 36.13 6.65
N THR A 262 -129.37 35.47 7.32
CA THR A 262 -129.09 34.66 8.52
C THR A 262 -128.19 33.46 8.21
N GLU A 263 -128.17 33.00 6.94
CA GLU A 263 -127.25 31.96 6.47
C GLU A 263 -125.78 32.37 6.63
N ASP A 264 -125.43 33.66 6.58
CA ASP A 264 -124.05 34.12 6.76
C ASP A 264 -123.55 33.88 8.19
N ILE A 265 -124.43 33.98 9.20
CA ILE A 265 -124.10 33.73 10.61
C ILE A 265 -123.93 32.23 10.86
N GLU A 266 -124.79 31.38 10.29
CA GLU A 266 -124.67 29.92 10.38
C GLU A 266 -123.41 29.39 9.66
N ASN A 267 -123.07 30.00 8.52
CA ASN A 267 -121.84 29.71 7.78
C ASN A 267 -120.59 30.13 8.59
N ILE A 268 -120.58 31.30 9.22
CA ILE A 268 -119.49 31.73 10.12
C ILE A 268 -119.35 30.78 11.31
N ASN A 269 -120.47 30.33 11.90
CA ASN A 269 -120.47 29.40 13.02
C ASN A 269 -119.90 28.03 12.66
N SER A 270 -120.35 27.47 11.54
CA SER A 270 -119.89 26.16 11.06
C SER A 270 -118.42 26.20 10.62
N ALA A 271 -118.00 27.26 9.91
CA ALA A 271 -116.61 27.49 9.54
C ALA A 271 -115.70 27.67 10.77
N SER A 272 -116.13 28.44 11.78
CA SER A 272 -115.37 28.65 13.02
C SER A 272 -115.17 27.34 13.79
N LYS A 273 -116.23 26.52 13.94
CA LYS A 273 -116.11 25.19 14.55
C LYS A 273 -115.15 24.28 13.79
N ALA A 274 -115.25 24.24 12.47
CA ALA A 274 -114.39 23.41 11.63
C ALA A 274 -112.91 23.84 11.74
N GLU A 275 -112.64 25.15 11.72
CA GLU A 275 -111.28 25.68 11.87
C GLU A 275 -110.72 25.47 13.29
N ILE A 276 -111.54 25.61 14.35
CA ILE A 276 -111.13 25.25 15.73
C ILE A 276 -110.73 23.77 15.81
N LEU A 277 -111.52 22.85 15.25
CA LEU A 277 -111.21 21.42 15.24
C LEU A 277 -109.89 21.14 14.50
N LYS A 278 -109.66 21.81 13.37
CA LYS A 278 -108.42 21.71 12.60
C LYS A 278 -107.22 22.24 13.37
N ILE A 279 -107.32 23.42 14.00
CA ILE A 279 -106.22 24.00 14.79
C ILE A 279 -105.90 23.11 16.01
N ARG A 280 -106.91 22.58 16.70
CA ARG A 280 -106.68 21.60 17.79
C ARG A 280 -106.00 20.32 17.29
N GLY A 281 -106.28 19.89 16.06
CA GLY A 281 -105.53 18.82 15.39
C GLY A 281 -104.04 19.17 15.21
N LEU A 282 -103.75 20.37 14.69
CA LEU A 282 -102.38 20.88 14.53
C LEU A 282 -101.63 21.02 15.87
N VAL A 283 -102.32 21.42 16.94
CA VAL A 283 -101.75 21.47 18.31
C VAL A 283 -101.30 20.09 18.78
N ASN A 284 -102.12 19.04 18.58
CA ASN A 284 -101.74 17.67 18.93
C ASN A 284 -100.52 17.15 18.12
N GLU A 285 -100.44 17.49 16.84
CA GLU A 285 -99.28 17.18 16.00
C GLU A 285 -98.01 17.92 16.47
N LEU A 286 -98.17 19.19 16.85
CA LEU A 286 -97.11 20.02 17.40
C LEU A 286 -96.59 19.46 18.73
N GLU A 287 -97.48 19.06 19.66
CA GLU A 287 -97.09 18.42 20.92
C GLU A 287 -96.26 17.15 20.69
N THR A 288 -96.65 16.34 19.70
CA THR A 288 -95.91 15.12 19.34
C THR A 288 -94.51 15.46 18.84
N THR A 289 -94.38 16.54 18.06
CA THR A 289 -93.09 17.04 17.56
C THR A 289 -92.23 17.59 18.70
N VAL A 290 -92.82 18.36 19.62
CA VAL A 290 -92.15 18.88 20.82
C VAL A 290 -91.61 17.74 21.68
N LYS A 291 -92.40 16.69 21.94
CA LYS A 291 -91.95 15.51 22.69
C LYS A 291 -90.74 14.80 22.05
N LYS A 292 -90.69 14.74 20.71
CA LYS A 292 -89.54 14.17 19.99
C LYS A 292 -88.30 15.06 20.12
N LEU A 293 -88.47 16.37 19.96
CA LEU A 293 -87.38 17.33 20.07
C LEU A 293 -86.83 17.44 21.50
N THR A 294 -87.67 17.35 22.53
CA THR A 294 -87.20 17.35 23.93
C THR A 294 -86.44 16.07 24.28
N LEU A 295 -86.88 14.91 23.77
CA LEU A 295 -86.11 13.67 23.89
C LEU A 295 -84.75 13.81 23.19
N GLU A 296 -84.74 14.28 21.95
CA GLU A 296 -83.49 14.54 21.20
C GLU A 296 -82.58 15.53 21.94
N GLU A 297 -83.13 16.58 22.57
CA GLU A 297 -82.36 17.51 23.40
C GLU A 297 -81.65 16.79 24.56
N THR A 298 -82.35 15.91 25.29
CA THR A 298 -81.74 15.15 26.39
C THR A 298 -80.64 14.21 25.92
N GLU A 299 -80.88 13.47 24.84
CA GLU A 299 -79.89 12.56 24.24
C GLU A 299 -78.63 13.31 23.77
N LEU A 300 -78.81 14.47 23.11
CA LEU A 300 -77.69 15.30 22.66
C LEU A 300 -76.86 15.84 23.82
N ASN A 301 -77.49 16.25 24.93
CA ASN A 301 -76.74 16.72 26.11
C ASN A 301 -75.87 15.60 26.71
N ASP A 302 -76.39 14.38 26.79
CA ASP A 302 -75.64 13.22 27.29
C ASP A 302 -74.47 12.87 26.36
N LEU A 303 -74.70 12.83 25.04
CA LEU A 303 -73.67 12.58 24.04
C LEU A 303 -72.56 13.65 24.09
N ILE A 304 -72.93 14.93 24.23
CA ILE A 304 -71.98 16.04 24.40
C ILE A 304 -71.13 15.85 25.66
N GLN A 305 -71.74 15.48 26.80
CA GLN A 305 -70.96 15.24 28.01
C GLN A 305 -69.97 14.09 27.82
N ILE A 306 -70.40 12.98 27.22
CA ILE A 306 -69.56 11.80 26.99
C ILE A 306 -68.38 12.14 26.07
N SER A 307 -68.62 12.76 24.91
CA SER A 307 -67.58 13.08 23.95
C SER A 307 -66.62 14.15 24.48
N LYS A 308 -67.12 15.14 25.22
CA LYS A 308 -66.29 16.15 25.91
C LYS A 308 -65.40 15.53 26.99
N GLN A 309 -65.92 14.62 27.82
CA GLN A 309 -65.14 13.94 28.84
C GLN A 309 -64.04 13.06 28.22
N LYS A 310 -64.37 12.30 27.16
CA LYS A 310 -63.41 11.51 26.40
C LYS A 310 -62.31 12.40 25.80
N HIS A 311 -62.68 13.50 25.15
CA HIS A 311 -61.72 14.45 24.58
C HIS A 311 -60.72 14.96 25.62
N LEU A 312 -61.19 15.43 26.78
CA LEU A 312 -60.34 15.92 27.87
C LEU A 312 -59.44 14.82 28.45
N LYS A 313 -59.97 13.60 28.62
CA LYS A 313 -59.19 12.45 29.09
C LYS A 313 -58.03 12.14 28.13
N TYR A 314 -58.31 11.98 26.84
CA TYR A 314 -57.27 11.67 25.86
C TYR A 314 -56.27 12.81 25.66
N GLN A 315 -56.71 14.07 25.79
CA GLN A 315 -55.80 15.22 25.79
C GLN A 315 -54.81 15.18 26.97
N ALA A 316 -55.25 14.80 28.16
CA ALA A 316 -54.37 14.61 29.31
C ALA A 316 -53.36 13.46 29.07
N GLU A 317 -53.82 12.33 28.54
CA GLU A 317 -52.96 11.18 28.19
C GLU A 317 -51.90 11.55 27.12
N GLN A 318 -52.28 12.34 26.11
CA GLN A 318 -51.38 12.85 25.08
C GLN A 318 -50.30 13.77 25.69
N MET A 319 -50.70 14.71 26.55
CA MET A 319 -49.75 15.60 27.24
C MET A 319 -48.73 14.82 28.07
N GLU A 320 -49.15 13.78 28.80
CA GLU A 320 -48.23 12.93 29.57
C GLU A 320 -47.25 12.16 28.65
N SER A 321 -47.77 11.59 27.56
CA SER A 321 -46.97 10.86 26.58
C SER A 321 -45.91 11.75 25.90
N GLN A 322 -46.31 12.93 25.44
CA GLN A 322 -45.43 13.88 24.74
C GLN A 322 -44.43 14.55 25.69
N SER A 323 -44.88 15.05 26.86
CA SER A 323 -44.05 15.85 27.75
C SER A 323 -43.02 15.02 28.51
N ASN A 324 -43.36 13.79 28.92
CA ASN A 324 -42.47 12.96 29.73
C ASN A 324 -41.84 11.83 28.90
N LYS A 325 -42.64 10.96 28.28
CA LYS A 325 -42.11 9.73 27.68
C LYS A 325 -41.26 10.01 26.44
N LEU A 326 -41.77 10.82 25.51
CA LEU A 326 -41.07 11.17 24.26
C LEU A 326 -39.80 11.99 24.50
N LYS A 327 -39.88 13.07 25.29
CA LYS A 327 -38.70 13.90 25.61
C LYS A 327 -37.59 13.09 26.30
N ILE A 328 -37.94 12.26 27.28
CA ILE A 328 -36.96 11.40 27.97
C ILE A 328 -36.35 10.38 27.00
N SER A 329 -37.17 9.79 26.11
CA SER A 329 -36.70 8.83 25.11
C SER A 329 -35.69 9.47 24.15
N LEU A 330 -36.03 10.63 23.58
CA LEU A 330 -35.16 11.39 22.67
C LEU A 330 -33.86 11.82 23.34
N HIS A 331 -33.92 12.33 24.56
CA HIS A 331 -32.71 12.73 25.29
C HIS A 331 -31.78 11.54 25.56
N LYS A 332 -32.31 10.38 25.96
CA LYS A 332 -31.50 9.16 26.15
C LYS A 332 -30.89 8.67 24.84
N LEU A 333 -31.64 8.75 23.75
CA LEU A 333 -31.19 8.39 22.41
C LEU A 333 -30.04 9.30 21.95
N GLU A 334 -30.13 10.61 22.18
CA GLU A 334 -29.02 11.54 21.93
C GLU A 334 -27.77 11.19 22.74
N ILE A 335 -27.91 10.89 24.04
CA ILE A 335 -26.79 10.48 24.89
C ILE A 335 -26.13 9.21 24.33
N PHE A 336 -26.92 8.20 23.96
CA PHE A 336 -26.39 6.96 23.40
C PHE A 336 -25.71 7.19 22.05
N LYS A 337 -26.28 8.01 21.16
CA LYS A 337 -25.64 8.37 19.89
C LYS A 337 -24.33 9.13 20.09
N LYS A 338 -24.27 10.08 21.03
CA LYS A 338 -23.02 10.80 21.37
C LYS A 338 -21.95 9.85 21.91
N LYS A 339 -22.31 8.94 22.82
CA LYS A 339 -21.40 7.92 23.34
C LYS A 339 -20.91 6.98 22.23
N LEU A 340 -21.81 6.52 21.36
CA LEU A 340 -21.48 5.67 20.23
C LEU A 340 -20.50 6.35 19.27
N ALA A 341 -20.75 7.61 18.91
CA ALA A 341 -19.86 8.39 18.05
C ALA A 341 -18.46 8.55 18.69
N ARG A 342 -18.40 8.85 19.99
CA ARG A 342 -17.13 8.91 20.74
C ARG A 342 -16.38 7.58 20.69
N CYS A 343 -17.02 6.46 21.03
CA CYS A 343 -16.38 5.14 20.99
C CYS A 343 -15.88 4.77 19.59
N LYS A 344 -16.66 5.05 18.53
CA LYS A 344 -16.26 4.81 17.14
C LYS A 344 -15.04 5.64 16.73
N GLN A 345 -15.00 6.90 17.14
CA GLN A 345 -13.86 7.78 16.83
C GLN A 345 -12.58 7.34 17.55
N ILE A 346 -12.69 6.99 18.84
CA ILE A 346 -11.56 6.44 19.60
C ILE A 346 -11.05 5.15 18.95
N LYS A 347 -11.94 4.22 18.61
CA LYS A 347 -11.56 2.95 17.96
C LYS A 347 -10.82 3.18 16.64
N LYS A 348 -11.33 4.09 15.79
CA LYS A 348 -10.71 4.44 14.52
C LYS A 348 -9.29 5.00 14.69
N LEU A 349 -9.06 5.83 15.70
CA LEU A 349 -7.74 6.36 16.03
C LEU A 349 -6.79 5.23 16.49
N ILE A 350 -7.26 4.32 17.34
CA ILE A 350 -6.48 3.16 17.80
C ILE A 350 -6.09 2.26 16.63
N GLU A 351 -7.04 1.89 15.76
CA GLU A 351 -6.77 1.07 14.56
C GLU A 351 -5.71 1.73 13.67
N ARG A 352 -5.78 3.05 13.49
CA ARG A 352 -4.80 3.80 12.70
C ARG A 352 -3.41 3.81 13.34
N ILE A 353 -3.33 3.92 14.66
CA ILE A 353 -2.06 3.81 15.39
C ILE A 353 -1.48 2.40 15.24
N LEU A 354 -2.30 1.35 15.38
CA LEU A 354 -1.86 -0.04 15.22
C LEU A 354 -1.29 -0.31 13.82
N ASP A 355 -1.96 0.17 12.77
CA ASP A 355 -1.49 0.07 11.40
C ASP A 355 -0.14 0.80 11.18
N LEU A 356 0.01 1.99 11.76
CA LEU A 356 1.26 2.74 11.69
C LEU A 356 2.38 2.06 12.48
N CYS A 357 2.09 1.49 13.65
CA CYS A 357 3.04 0.71 14.44
C CYS A 357 3.52 -0.54 13.67
N LYS A 358 2.61 -1.23 12.97
CA LYS A 358 2.97 -2.35 12.09
C LYS A 358 3.91 -1.91 10.98
N LYS A 359 3.56 -0.85 10.23
CA LYS A 359 4.43 -0.28 9.19
C LYS A 359 5.79 0.15 9.73
N LYS A 360 5.82 0.77 10.91
CA LYS A 360 7.06 1.15 11.59
C LYS A 360 7.95 -0.08 11.80
N SER A 361 7.41 -1.18 12.32
CA SER A 361 8.19 -2.41 12.54
C SER A 361 8.72 -3.03 11.24
N GLU A 362 7.94 -3.01 10.16
CA GLU A 362 8.36 -3.46 8.82
C GLU A 362 9.54 -2.62 8.31
N TYR A 363 9.44 -1.29 8.41
CA TYR A 363 10.53 -0.39 8.02
C TYR A 363 11.78 -0.55 8.90
N GLU A 364 11.64 -0.80 10.20
CA GLU A 364 12.79 -1.03 11.10
C GLU A 364 13.57 -2.29 10.70
N VAL A 365 12.89 -3.37 10.31
CA VAL A 365 13.51 -4.60 9.79
C VAL A 365 14.17 -4.35 8.42
N GLU A 366 13.54 -3.58 7.53
CA GLU A 366 14.10 -3.29 6.21
C GLU A 366 15.30 -2.32 6.22
N ILE A 367 15.36 -1.41 7.19
CA ILE A 367 16.46 -0.45 7.37
C ILE A 367 17.68 -1.14 7.96
N ASN A 368 17.45 -2.10 8.84
CA ASN A 368 18.49 -2.84 9.53
C ASN A 368 18.19 -4.35 9.45
N PRO A 369 18.33 -4.96 8.25
CA PRO A 369 18.19 -6.39 8.13
C PRO A 369 19.31 -7.03 8.95
N GLY A 370 18.97 -7.51 10.14
CA GLY A 370 19.89 -8.27 10.98
C GLY A 370 20.45 -9.47 10.21
N GLU A 371 21.68 -9.85 10.58
CA GLU A 371 22.40 -11.06 10.13
C GLU A 371 22.46 -11.27 8.60
N GLY A 372 22.90 -10.25 7.85
CA GLY A 372 23.58 -10.53 6.59
C GLY A 372 25.03 -10.86 6.86
N ASN A 373 25.61 -11.85 6.15
CA ASN A 373 27.05 -12.09 6.18
C ASN A 373 27.75 -10.99 5.39
N TYR A 374 27.87 -9.82 6.02
CA TYR A 374 28.43 -8.61 5.45
C TYR A 374 29.95 -8.53 5.60
N GLU A 375 30.51 -9.42 6.43
CA GLU A 375 31.94 -9.54 6.62
C GLU A 375 32.51 -10.46 5.56
N TYR A 376 33.51 -9.95 4.85
CA TYR A 376 34.24 -10.69 3.84
C TYR A 376 35.69 -10.81 4.29
N VAL A 377 36.31 -11.93 3.93
CA VAL A 377 37.74 -12.13 4.16
C VAL A 377 38.50 -11.44 3.04
N ASP A 378 39.42 -10.54 3.37
CA ASP A 378 40.32 -9.92 2.40
C ASP A 378 41.60 -10.74 2.24
N LEU A 379 42.37 -10.45 1.19
CA LEU A 379 43.65 -11.11 0.97
C LEU A 379 44.63 -10.77 2.10
N SER A 380 45.13 -11.79 2.80
CA SER A 380 46.06 -11.62 3.91
C SER A 380 47.46 -12.13 3.58
N THR A 381 48.45 -11.64 4.33
CA THR A 381 49.84 -12.10 4.27
C THR A 381 49.95 -13.60 4.51
N THR A 382 49.12 -14.14 5.42
CA THR A 382 49.08 -15.58 5.74
C THR A 382 48.59 -16.42 4.57
N MET A 383 47.59 -15.97 3.82
CA MET A 383 47.10 -16.68 2.63
C MET A 383 48.16 -16.73 1.52
N MET A 384 48.98 -15.69 1.41
CA MET A 384 50.02 -15.55 0.38
C MET A 384 51.32 -16.29 0.69
N THR A 385 51.45 -16.89 1.88
CA THR A 385 52.73 -17.44 2.36
C THR A 385 53.28 -18.52 1.43
N ASP A 386 52.44 -19.45 0.99
CA ASP A 386 52.84 -20.51 0.05
C ASP A 386 53.35 -19.93 -1.28
N LEU A 387 52.64 -18.93 -1.83
CA LEU A 387 53.07 -18.26 -3.06
C LEU A 387 54.38 -17.52 -2.87
N CYS A 388 54.55 -16.81 -1.75
CA CYS A 388 55.80 -16.12 -1.44
C CYS A 388 56.97 -17.11 -1.32
N CYS A 389 56.75 -18.30 -0.78
CA CYS A 389 57.76 -19.38 -0.77
C CYS A 389 58.10 -19.85 -2.19
N SER A 390 57.11 -20.15 -3.02
CA SER A 390 57.33 -20.54 -4.42
C SER A 390 58.07 -19.46 -5.21
N VAL A 391 57.72 -18.19 -5.01
CA VAL A 391 58.42 -17.04 -5.63
C VAL A 391 59.86 -16.94 -5.13
N LYS A 392 60.10 -17.12 -3.82
CA LYS A 392 61.45 -17.11 -3.26
C LYS A 392 62.33 -18.18 -3.89
N ASP A 393 61.80 -19.39 -4.04
CA ASP A 393 62.51 -20.52 -4.62
C ASP A 393 62.86 -20.23 -6.10
N LEU A 394 61.89 -19.75 -6.88
CA LEU A 394 62.10 -19.35 -8.27
C LEU A 394 63.16 -18.27 -8.40
N LEU A 395 63.08 -17.20 -7.62
CA LEU A 395 64.04 -16.10 -7.67
C LEU A 395 65.46 -16.51 -7.25
N THR A 396 65.56 -17.43 -6.29
CA THR A 396 66.84 -18.00 -5.87
C THR A 396 67.45 -18.84 -6.99
N GLU A 397 66.65 -19.69 -7.65
CA GLU A 397 67.08 -20.51 -8.78
C GLU A 397 67.49 -19.64 -9.98
N TRP A 398 66.74 -18.58 -10.26
CA TRP A 398 66.99 -17.67 -11.37
C TRP A 398 68.18 -16.73 -11.14
N GLY A 399 68.76 -16.70 -9.94
CA GLY A 399 69.92 -15.89 -9.63
C GLY A 399 69.62 -14.41 -9.43
N TYR A 400 68.48 -14.08 -8.82
CA TYR A 400 68.12 -12.71 -8.44
C TYR A 400 69.09 -12.08 -7.42
N GLY A 401 69.76 -12.92 -6.62
CA GLY A 401 70.71 -12.50 -5.59
C GLY A 401 70.55 -13.33 -4.31
N GLU A 402 71.15 -12.88 -3.20
CA GLU A 402 70.90 -13.46 -1.88
C GLU A 402 69.51 -13.03 -1.38
N ILE A 403 68.59 -13.99 -1.25
CA ILE A 403 67.21 -13.75 -0.80
C ILE A 403 66.98 -14.43 0.54
N ASP A 404 66.89 -13.63 1.60
CA ASP A 404 66.59 -14.10 2.95
C ASP A 404 65.09 -14.32 3.12
N SER A 405 64.27 -13.40 2.60
CA SER A 405 62.81 -13.45 2.77
C SER A 405 62.06 -12.83 1.59
N VAL A 406 60.92 -13.45 1.27
CA VAL A 406 59.88 -12.89 0.41
C VAL A 406 58.59 -12.93 1.21
N SER A 407 57.90 -11.81 1.29
CA SER A 407 56.59 -11.69 1.94
C SER A 407 55.63 -10.88 1.07
N PHE A 408 54.37 -10.81 1.48
CA PHE A 408 53.33 -10.07 0.78
C PHE A 408 52.89 -8.88 1.63
N SER A 409 52.79 -7.71 1.01
CA SER A 409 52.27 -6.51 1.65
C SER A 409 50.78 -6.37 1.35
N GLU A 410 49.92 -6.43 2.36
CA GLU A 410 48.47 -6.27 2.19
C GLU A 410 48.09 -4.86 1.67
N SER A 411 48.90 -3.85 2.03
CA SER A 411 48.65 -2.45 1.68
C SER A 411 48.92 -2.16 0.20
N THR A 412 50.05 -2.62 -0.33
CA THR A 412 50.42 -2.47 -1.75
C THR A 412 49.94 -3.62 -2.61
N SER A 413 49.54 -4.73 -1.98
CA SER A 413 49.18 -6.00 -2.61
C SER A 413 50.27 -6.50 -3.56
N ASP A 414 51.54 -6.32 -3.17
CA ASP A 414 52.73 -6.71 -3.94
C ASP A 414 53.73 -7.45 -3.05
N LEU A 415 54.77 -8.00 -3.66
CA LEU A 415 55.89 -8.66 -3.01
C LEU A 415 56.80 -7.66 -2.27
N VAL A 416 57.28 -8.09 -1.12
CA VAL A 416 58.36 -7.45 -0.35
C VAL A 416 59.53 -8.43 -0.30
N ILE A 417 60.66 -8.06 -0.89
CA ILE A 417 61.85 -8.91 -1.03
C ILE A 417 62.96 -8.33 -0.16
N ASN A 418 63.47 -9.12 0.79
CA ASN A 418 64.45 -8.68 1.79
C ASN A 418 64.05 -7.37 2.52
N GLY A 419 62.75 -7.21 2.82
CA GLY A 419 62.21 -6.02 3.47
C GLY A 419 62.03 -4.79 2.57
N LYS A 420 62.29 -4.90 1.26
CA LYS A 420 62.11 -3.80 0.29
C LYS A 420 60.94 -4.11 -0.65
N ASP A 421 60.07 -3.11 -0.88
CA ASP A 421 58.98 -3.23 -1.85
C ASP A 421 59.52 -3.50 -3.26
N ARG A 422 58.87 -4.41 -4.00
CA ARG A 422 59.22 -4.73 -5.39
C ARG A 422 59.28 -3.49 -6.27
N SER A 423 58.35 -2.56 -6.08
CA SER A 423 58.26 -1.29 -6.82
C SER A 423 59.53 -0.44 -6.77
N LEU A 424 60.31 -0.56 -5.68
CA LEU A 424 61.57 0.17 -5.47
C LEU A 424 62.80 -0.55 -6.06
N SER A 425 62.61 -1.68 -6.75
CA SER A 425 63.68 -2.41 -7.42
C SER A 425 63.93 -1.86 -8.83
N GLY A 426 65.15 -2.04 -9.34
CA GLY A 426 65.50 -1.62 -10.70
C GLY A 426 64.64 -2.32 -11.76
N LYS A 427 64.52 -1.72 -12.96
CA LYS A 427 63.61 -2.22 -14.01
C LYS A 427 63.77 -3.71 -14.31
N GLY A 428 65.01 -4.20 -14.43
CA GLY A 428 65.29 -5.61 -14.67
C GLY A 428 64.84 -6.52 -13.53
N TYR A 429 65.20 -6.19 -12.28
CA TYR A 429 64.77 -6.97 -11.11
C TYR A 429 63.25 -6.91 -10.90
N ARG A 430 62.58 -5.81 -11.27
CA ARG A 430 61.11 -5.74 -11.30
C ARG A 430 60.51 -6.71 -12.32
N ALA A 431 61.06 -6.79 -13.52
CA ALA A 431 60.62 -7.76 -14.53
C ALA A 431 60.81 -9.21 -14.04
N LEU A 432 61.97 -9.51 -13.47
CA LEU A 432 62.30 -10.85 -12.98
C LEU A 432 61.40 -11.28 -11.81
N SER A 433 61.15 -10.37 -10.86
CA SER A 433 60.22 -10.63 -9.74
C SER A 433 58.76 -10.69 -10.16
N TYR A 434 58.34 -9.93 -11.17
CA TYR A 434 57.03 -10.04 -11.78
C TYR A 434 56.85 -11.41 -12.46
N ALA A 435 57.83 -11.83 -13.26
CA ALA A 435 57.84 -13.15 -13.89
C ALA A 435 57.75 -14.26 -12.84
N ALA A 436 58.51 -14.16 -11.74
CA ALA A 436 58.47 -15.14 -10.67
C ALA A 436 57.10 -15.19 -9.98
N PHE A 437 56.46 -14.04 -9.77
CA PHE A 437 55.11 -13.98 -9.22
C PHE A 437 54.09 -14.75 -10.08
N VAL A 438 54.07 -14.48 -11.39
CA VAL A 438 53.09 -15.08 -12.31
C VAL A 438 53.35 -16.57 -12.53
N VAL A 439 54.63 -16.96 -12.69
CA VAL A 439 55.01 -18.36 -12.82
C VAL A 439 54.74 -19.12 -11.52
N GLY A 440 55.07 -18.53 -10.37
CA GLY A 440 54.77 -19.10 -9.05
C GLY A 440 53.27 -19.28 -8.84
N LEU A 441 52.46 -18.31 -9.24
CA LEU A 441 51.00 -18.38 -9.13
C LEU A 441 50.45 -19.55 -9.95
N MET A 442 50.91 -19.70 -11.19
CA MET A 442 50.56 -20.84 -12.04
C MET A 442 50.94 -22.17 -11.38
N GLN A 443 52.18 -22.29 -10.91
CA GLN A 443 52.70 -23.51 -10.29
C GLN A 443 51.91 -23.89 -9.04
N ASP A 444 51.59 -22.92 -8.18
CA ASP A 444 50.81 -23.15 -6.97
C ASP A 444 49.37 -23.54 -7.28
N CYS A 445 48.71 -22.85 -8.21
CA CYS A 445 47.34 -23.19 -8.61
C CYS A 445 47.29 -24.64 -9.11
N ILE A 446 48.23 -25.02 -9.97
CA ILE A 446 48.30 -26.38 -10.53
C ILE A 446 48.61 -27.42 -9.42
N LYS A 447 49.60 -27.14 -8.56
CA LYS A 447 50.00 -28.01 -7.45
C LYS A 447 48.82 -28.28 -6.50
N TYR A 448 48.01 -27.27 -6.21
CA TYR A 448 46.85 -27.36 -5.32
C TYR A 448 45.53 -27.67 -6.04
N LYS A 449 45.55 -27.99 -7.34
CA LYS A 449 44.36 -28.27 -8.17
C LYS A 449 43.31 -27.15 -8.15
N ARG A 450 43.77 -25.90 -8.13
CA ARG A 450 42.96 -24.68 -8.24
C ARG A 450 42.92 -24.22 -9.70
N GLY A 451 41.88 -23.47 -10.05
CA GLY A 451 41.71 -22.99 -11.41
C GLY A 451 42.80 -22.01 -11.84
N HIS A 452 43.31 -22.19 -13.05
CA HIS A 452 44.30 -21.32 -13.73
C HIS A 452 44.29 -21.66 -15.22
N SER A 453 44.73 -20.76 -16.09
CA SER A 453 44.83 -21.00 -17.53
C SER A 453 45.80 -22.12 -17.94
N GLY A 454 46.64 -22.60 -17.01
CA GLY A 454 47.77 -23.48 -17.29
C GLY A 454 48.86 -22.92 -18.22
N ILE A 455 48.77 -21.65 -18.64
CA ILE A 455 49.70 -21.03 -19.59
C ILE A 455 50.12 -19.66 -19.09
N VAL A 456 51.42 -19.39 -19.12
CA VAL A 456 52.03 -18.09 -18.84
C VAL A 456 52.87 -17.67 -20.04
N LEU A 457 52.54 -16.51 -20.61
CA LEU A 457 53.32 -15.82 -21.64
C LEU A 457 54.02 -14.62 -21.01
N LEU A 458 55.34 -14.58 -21.12
CA LEU A 458 56.18 -13.48 -20.64
C LEU A 458 56.87 -12.83 -21.83
N ASP A 459 56.58 -11.56 -22.05
CA ASP A 459 57.31 -10.73 -23.00
C ASP A 459 58.43 -9.97 -22.27
N SER A 460 59.66 -10.29 -22.66
CA SER A 460 60.91 -9.73 -22.16
C SER A 460 61.07 -9.77 -20.62
N PRO A 461 60.99 -10.95 -19.97
CA PRO A 461 61.17 -11.07 -18.52
C PRO A 461 62.57 -10.66 -18.04
N LEU A 462 63.53 -10.53 -18.95
CA LEU A 462 64.91 -10.11 -18.70
C LEU A 462 65.23 -8.71 -19.27
N CYS A 463 64.22 -7.84 -19.44
CA CYS A 463 64.19 -6.58 -20.23
C CYS A 463 65.27 -5.50 -20.00
N THR A 464 66.37 -5.77 -19.30
CA THR A 464 67.52 -4.85 -19.19
C THR A 464 68.87 -5.53 -19.38
N LEU A 465 68.91 -6.75 -19.91
CA LEU A 465 70.17 -7.32 -20.38
C LEU A 465 70.62 -6.59 -21.65
N ARG A 466 71.89 -6.18 -21.67
CA ARG A 466 72.49 -5.38 -22.74
C ARG A 466 72.19 -5.97 -24.12
N SER A 467 71.35 -5.32 -24.91
CA SER A 467 71.42 -5.47 -26.37
C SER A 467 72.86 -5.18 -26.76
N LYS A 468 73.53 -6.09 -27.48
CA LYS A 468 74.93 -5.94 -27.94
C LYS A 468 75.17 -4.70 -28.84
N HIS A 469 74.18 -3.81 -28.98
CA HIS A 469 74.11 -2.69 -29.93
C HIS A 469 73.68 -1.34 -29.32
N ILE A 470 73.70 -1.13 -27.98
CA ILE A 470 73.32 0.18 -27.38
C ILE A 470 74.44 0.75 -26.49
N GLU A 471 74.72 2.05 -26.68
CA GLU A 471 75.74 2.83 -25.96
C GLU A 471 75.44 3.00 -24.46
N ARG A 472 76.51 3.20 -23.68
CA ARG A 472 76.62 2.95 -22.22
C ARG A 472 75.94 3.96 -21.28
N ASP A 473 75.28 5.01 -21.76
CA ASP A 473 75.18 6.25 -20.98
C ASP A 473 73.83 6.57 -20.30
N SER A 474 72.96 5.60 -20.00
CA SER A 474 71.67 5.94 -19.36
C SER A 474 71.04 4.93 -18.39
N TYR A 475 71.84 4.15 -17.63
CA TYR A 475 71.29 3.29 -16.56
C TYR A 475 72.13 3.29 -15.28
N SER A 476 71.45 3.27 -14.13
CA SER A 476 72.11 3.03 -12.83
C SER A 476 72.53 1.55 -12.75
N ALA A 477 73.65 1.25 -12.08
CA ALA A 477 74.16 -0.13 -11.96
C ALA A 477 73.17 -1.13 -11.31
N ASN A 478 72.10 -0.63 -10.68
CA ASN A 478 71.04 -1.43 -10.04
C ASN A 478 69.86 -1.77 -10.97
N ASP A 479 69.82 -1.23 -12.19
CA ASP A 479 68.73 -1.45 -13.14
C ASP A 479 68.95 -2.65 -14.10
N VAL A 480 70.14 -3.24 -14.09
CA VAL A 480 70.63 -4.17 -15.12
C VAL A 480 70.79 -5.58 -14.54
N ILE A 481 70.14 -6.56 -15.19
CA ILE A 481 70.32 -7.99 -14.90
C ILE A 481 71.71 -8.43 -15.43
N ARG A 482 72.44 -9.24 -14.66
CA ARG A 482 73.77 -9.76 -15.06
C ARG A 482 73.62 -10.93 -16.04
N ASP A 483 74.59 -11.10 -16.93
CA ASP A 483 74.62 -12.23 -17.87
C ASP A 483 74.51 -13.60 -17.16
N GLU A 484 75.09 -13.73 -15.97
CA GLU A 484 74.97 -14.93 -15.13
C GLU A 484 73.52 -15.23 -14.70
N THR A 485 72.73 -14.20 -14.38
CA THR A 485 71.31 -14.31 -14.01
C THR A 485 70.49 -14.75 -15.22
N LYS A 486 70.81 -14.26 -16.42
CA LYS A 486 70.18 -14.75 -17.67
C LYS A 486 70.39 -16.24 -17.87
N GLU A 487 71.63 -16.69 -17.80
CA GLU A 487 71.94 -18.12 -18.04
C GLU A 487 71.27 -19.00 -16.97
N LYS A 488 71.29 -18.59 -15.70
CA LYS A 488 70.58 -19.28 -14.62
C LYS A 488 69.07 -19.33 -14.83
N PHE A 489 68.45 -18.23 -15.28
CA PHE A 489 67.03 -18.17 -15.59
C PHE A 489 66.66 -19.20 -16.67
N TYR A 490 67.34 -19.20 -17.81
CA TYR A 490 67.04 -20.18 -18.87
C TYR A 490 67.37 -21.62 -18.47
N GLU A 491 68.44 -21.83 -17.69
CA GLU A 491 68.77 -23.14 -17.13
C GLU A 491 67.64 -23.65 -16.21
N ALA A 492 67.13 -22.81 -15.32
CA ALA A 492 66.01 -23.13 -14.42
C ALA A 492 64.73 -23.46 -15.22
N ILE A 493 64.37 -22.63 -16.20
CA ILE A 493 63.22 -22.88 -17.07
C ILE A 493 63.38 -24.22 -17.82
N SER A 494 64.60 -24.56 -18.28
CA SER A 494 64.86 -25.83 -18.97
C SER A 494 64.70 -27.07 -18.10
N LYS A 495 64.82 -26.91 -16.77
CA LYS A 495 64.67 -27.98 -15.79
C LYS A 495 63.21 -28.14 -15.35
N TYR A 496 62.34 -27.21 -15.68
CA TYR A 496 60.92 -27.28 -15.31
C TYR A 496 60.25 -28.49 -15.97
N LYS A 497 59.76 -29.41 -15.13
CA LYS A 497 59.02 -30.63 -15.53
C LYS A 497 57.60 -30.68 -14.98
N GLY A 498 57.11 -29.55 -14.45
CA GLY A 498 55.77 -29.45 -13.90
C GLY A 498 54.69 -29.43 -14.98
N MET A 499 53.42 -29.50 -14.54
CA MET A 499 52.27 -29.23 -15.41
C MET A 499 52.14 -27.73 -15.63
N GLY A 500 51.80 -27.31 -16.84
CA GLY A 500 51.69 -25.90 -17.24
C GLY A 500 52.74 -25.51 -18.29
N GLN A 501 52.43 -24.49 -19.09
CA GLN A 501 53.28 -24.03 -20.19
C GLN A 501 53.79 -22.62 -19.94
N ILE A 502 55.10 -22.44 -19.98
CA ILE A 502 55.75 -21.13 -19.91
C ILE A 502 56.28 -20.80 -21.31
N ILE A 503 55.84 -19.69 -21.88
CA ILE A 503 56.27 -19.18 -23.18
C ILE A 503 56.98 -17.85 -22.93
N ILE A 504 58.23 -17.75 -23.34
CA ILE A 504 59.04 -16.56 -23.19
C ILE A 504 59.31 -15.98 -24.57
N LEU A 505 58.99 -14.71 -24.75
CA LEU A 505 59.38 -13.91 -25.91
C LEU A 505 60.49 -12.99 -25.43
N ASP A 506 61.67 -13.11 -26.02
CA ASP A 506 62.81 -12.28 -25.63
C ASP A 506 63.69 -12.01 -26.84
N ASN A 507 64.36 -10.86 -26.85
CA ASN A 507 65.31 -10.47 -27.89
C ASN A 507 66.69 -11.10 -27.67
N ASP A 508 67.03 -11.50 -26.44
CA ASP A 508 68.31 -12.12 -26.11
C ASP A 508 68.13 -13.47 -25.41
N GLY A 509 68.46 -14.54 -26.14
CA GLY A 509 68.38 -15.92 -25.65
C GLY A 509 69.57 -16.37 -24.80
N PRO A 510 69.56 -17.63 -24.34
CA PRO A 510 70.72 -18.24 -23.69
C PRO A 510 71.88 -18.38 -24.70
N LEU A 511 73.13 -18.36 -24.23
CA LEU A 511 74.31 -18.45 -25.09
C LEU A 511 74.39 -19.77 -25.89
N GLU A 512 73.97 -20.89 -25.28
CA GLU A 512 74.01 -22.22 -25.89
C GLU A 512 72.66 -22.95 -25.75
N PRO A 513 71.61 -22.51 -26.48
CA PRO A 513 70.25 -23.05 -26.33
C PRO A 513 70.19 -24.56 -26.59
N LYS A 514 71.06 -25.09 -27.45
CA LYS A 514 71.14 -26.52 -27.78
C LYS A 514 71.57 -27.42 -26.61
N LYS A 515 72.21 -26.85 -25.59
CA LYS A 515 72.59 -27.59 -24.36
C LYS A 515 71.46 -27.65 -23.35
N LEU A 516 70.42 -26.84 -23.53
CA LEU A 516 69.26 -26.77 -22.66
C LEU A 516 68.13 -27.61 -23.27
N ASN A 517 67.36 -28.29 -22.42
CA ASN A 517 66.17 -29.02 -22.86
C ASN A 517 64.99 -28.04 -23.02
N LEU A 518 65.11 -27.11 -23.97
CA LEU A 518 64.15 -26.04 -24.23
C LEU A 518 63.55 -26.15 -25.63
N GLY A 519 62.25 -25.87 -25.74
CA GLY A 519 61.64 -25.53 -27.02
C GLY A 519 62.11 -24.14 -27.47
N PHE A 520 63.22 -24.07 -28.19
CA PHE A 520 63.82 -22.81 -28.63
C PHE A 520 63.60 -22.56 -30.12
N THR A 521 63.00 -21.42 -30.46
CA THR A 521 62.84 -20.95 -31.84
C THR A 521 63.47 -19.58 -31.97
N GLU A 522 64.57 -19.48 -32.73
CA GLU A 522 65.22 -18.21 -33.05
C GLU A 522 64.58 -17.60 -34.30
N PHE A 523 64.21 -16.32 -34.21
CA PHE A 523 63.78 -15.52 -35.34
C PHE A 523 64.93 -14.62 -35.80
N THR A 524 65.46 -14.89 -36.99
CA THR A 524 66.76 -14.36 -37.43
C THR A 524 66.67 -13.16 -38.36
N GLU A 525 65.49 -12.88 -38.92
CA GLU A 525 65.32 -11.97 -40.06
C GLU A 525 66.20 -12.32 -41.28
N ASP A 526 66.75 -13.53 -41.32
CA ASP A 526 67.62 -14.02 -42.40
C ASP A 526 66.91 -15.14 -43.17
N LEU A 527 66.61 -14.88 -44.44
CA LEU A 527 66.00 -15.83 -45.36
C LEU A 527 66.80 -17.14 -45.52
N LYS A 528 68.11 -17.10 -45.25
CA LYS A 528 69.03 -18.23 -45.46
C LYS A 528 69.34 -19.00 -44.17
N LYS A 529 68.90 -18.51 -43.00
CA LYS A 529 69.28 -19.09 -41.71
C LYS A 529 68.10 -19.12 -40.74
N GLY A 530 67.75 -20.30 -40.24
CA GLY A 530 66.71 -20.44 -39.21
C GLY A 530 65.32 -20.03 -39.70
N ARG A 531 64.47 -19.57 -38.80
CA ARG A 531 63.12 -19.06 -39.12
C ARG A 531 63.20 -17.54 -39.25
N TYR A 532 62.72 -16.99 -40.38
CA TYR A 532 62.80 -15.55 -40.63
C TYR A 532 62.05 -14.72 -39.57
N GLY A 533 60.80 -15.09 -39.27
CA GLY A 533 59.95 -14.39 -38.30
C GLY A 533 58.83 -15.27 -37.75
N PHE A 534 58.00 -14.71 -36.87
CA PHE A 534 56.91 -15.44 -36.22
C PHE A 534 55.89 -15.99 -37.22
N PHE A 535 55.53 -15.24 -38.26
CA PHE A 535 54.69 -15.75 -39.33
C PHE A 535 55.53 -16.46 -40.41
N PRO A 536 55.08 -17.62 -40.93
CA PRO A 536 55.75 -18.26 -42.05
C PRO A 536 55.65 -17.37 -43.30
N MET A 537 56.72 -17.27 -44.09
CA MET A 537 56.64 -16.60 -45.39
C MET A 537 55.88 -17.48 -46.40
N ASN A 538 54.89 -16.90 -47.08
CA ASN A 538 54.29 -17.53 -48.26
C ASN A 538 55.37 -17.68 -49.34
N ARG A 539 55.59 -18.90 -49.84
CA ARG A 539 56.68 -19.24 -50.77
C ARG A 539 56.60 -18.55 -52.15
N ASP A 540 55.53 -17.80 -52.46
CA ASP A 540 55.30 -17.17 -53.76
C ASP A 540 56.06 -15.85 -54.01
N GLN A 541 56.89 -15.39 -53.07
CA GLN A 541 57.73 -14.19 -53.27
C GLN A 541 59.23 -14.48 -53.48
N SER A 542 59.60 -15.75 -53.69
CA SER A 542 60.99 -16.17 -53.92
C SER A 542 61.48 -16.05 -55.37
N SER A 543 60.76 -15.30 -56.22
CA SER A 543 61.13 -15.03 -57.62
C SER A 543 61.11 -13.55 -57.97
N ILE A 544 61.71 -12.71 -57.13
CA ILE A 544 62.24 -11.40 -57.54
C ILE A 544 63.63 -11.28 -56.94
N THR A 545 64.63 -11.57 -57.77
CA THR A 545 66.04 -11.26 -57.53
C THR A 545 66.30 -9.82 -57.94
#